data_AF-A0A9J6EV68-F1
#
_entry.id   AF-A0A9J6EV68-F1
#
_cell.length_a   1.000
_cell.length_b   1.000
_cell.length_c   1.000
_cell.angle_alpha   90.00
_cell.angle_beta   90.00
_cell.angle_gamma   90.00
#
_symmetry.space_group_name_H-M   'P 1'
#
loop_
_entity.id
_entity.type
_entity.pdbx_description
1 polymer ?
#
loop_
_entity_poly.entity_id
_entity_poly.type
_entity_poly.pdbx_seq_one_letter_code
_entity_poly.pdbx_strand_id
1 'polypeptide(L)'
;MIPYMSHVADVFVQILGEKADAGKEYPMLRLFQGLTMDYVGRAAFGFDCTFQRELTHPFLKTAQGVLPGVMTGPFHITRREFEVGIEDAASPPRAAPLSFPGGNRAGWSGVIVEEKGTTGDVQAANETDDVEATARKPDMLQTMLDVESEEGQLPESPQLLDADAKLYKRMSPEEVGINTTILFIAGFETTATGLSYLAYILAKHQDVQEQVREEVKSVIERHGALDYTAVTQSLKYFSRVVDETLRMFPPVVTFTTRSAINDFEYNGIKFKAGTSILSPTIQIHMDPRIWPNPEKFDPERFLPENVAARPTIAYQPFGDGPRNCIGKRLALLEVIYTGARMVEKFKLTLGESQKTSECAAL
;
A
#
# COMPACT_ATOMS: atom_id res chain seq x y z
N MET A 1 8.36 -14.05 5.97
CA MET A 1 8.41 -12.71 5.33
C MET A 1 9.66 -11.91 5.72
N ILE A 2 10.00 -11.73 7.01
CA ILE A 2 11.19 -10.95 7.42
C ILE A 2 12.51 -11.35 6.73
N PRO A 3 12.85 -12.65 6.54
CA PRO A 3 14.08 -13.00 5.82
C PRO A 3 14.11 -12.47 4.38
N TYR A 4 12.97 -12.51 3.67
CA TYR A 4 12.83 -11.92 2.33
C TYR A 4 12.94 -10.40 2.38
N MET A 5 12.29 -9.78 3.37
CA MET A 5 12.35 -8.33 3.52
C MET A 5 13.76 -7.84 3.85
N SER A 6 14.52 -8.60 4.64
CA SER A 6 15.91 -8.28 4.94
C SER A 6 16.75 -8.28 3.69
N HIS A 7 16.67 -9.34 2.88
CA HIS A 7 17.43 -9.41 1.63
C HIS A 7 17.09 -8.25 0.68
N VAL A 8 15.79 -7.96 0.49
CA VAL A 8 15.33 -6.83 -0.35
C VAL A 8 15.86 -5.50 0.18
N ALA A 9 15.85 -5.29 1.50
CA ALA A 9 16.39 -4.08 2.12
C ALA A 9 17.92 -3.99 2.06
N ASP A 10 18.62 -5.12 2.13
CA ASP A 10 20.09 -5.16 2.03
C ASP A 10 20.52 -4.71 0.62
N VAL A 11 19.82 -5.18 -0.42
CA VAL A 11 20.00 -4.69 -1.80
C VAL A 11 19.72 -3.19 -1.88
N PHE A 12 18.65 -2.72 -1.24
CA PHE A 12 18.30 -1.29 -1.22
C PHE A 12 19.38 -0.44 -0.57
N VAL A 13 19.87 -0.85 0.60
CA VAL A 13 20.95 -0.17 1.32
C VAL A 13 22.22 -0.13 0.48
N GLN A 14 22.56 -1.21 -0.23
CA GLN A 14 23.69 -1.21 -1.15
C GLN A 14 23.50 -0.17 -2.27
N ILE A 15 22.33 -0.15 -2.91
CA ILE A 15 22.02 0.83 -3.96
C ILE A 15 22.09 2.25 -3.41
N LEU A 16 21.53 2.51 -2.22
CA LEU A 16 21.65 3.81 -1.57
C LEU A 16 23.10 4.20 -1.30
N GLY A 17 23.95 3.24 -0.91
CA GLY A 17 25.40 3.44 -0.76
C GLY A 17 26.05 3.88 -2.07
N GLU A 18 25.80 3.17 -3.17
CA GLU A 18 26.28 3.52 -4.50
C GLU A 18 25.84 4.95 -4.92
N LYS A 19 24.60 5.34 -4.59
CA LYS A 19 24.06 6.69 -4.86
C LYS A 19 24.68 7.75 -3.96
N ALA A 20 24.88 7.45 -2.67
CA ALA A 20 25.50 8.35 -1.71
C ALA A 20 26.97 8.63 -2.06
N ASP A 21 27.73 7.59 -2.43
CA ASP A 21 29.13 7.70 -2.83
C ASP A 21 29.30 8.53 -4.11
N ALA A 22 28.31 8.51 -5.00
CA ALA A 22 28.29 9.37 -6.19
C ALA A 22 28.11 10.87 -5.85
N GLY A 23 27.69 11.21 -4.62
CA GLY A 23 27.58 12.58 -4.14
C GLY A 23 26.52 13.43 -4.84
N LYS A 24 25.50 12.81 -5.44
CA LYS A 24 24.42 13.50 -6.17
C LYS A 24 23.10 13.45 -5.42
N GLU A 25 22.28 14.48 -5.60
CA GLU A 25 20.88 14.47 -5.18
C GLU A 25 20.10 13.45 -6.01
N TYR A 26 19.26 12.65 -5.35
CA TYR A 26 18.42 11.64 -6.00
C TYR A 26 16.95 11.75 -5.58
N PRO A 27 16.00 11.67 -6.53
CA PRO A 27 14.58 11.62 -6.22
C PRO A 27 14.22 10.26 -5.61
N MET A 28 13.92 10.25 -4.31
CA MET A 28 13.72 9.02 -3.55
C MET A 28 12.50 8.20 -3.98
N LEU A 29 11.42 8.83 -4.48
CA LEU A 29 10.20 8.13 -4.88
C LEU A 29 10.46 7.02 -5.90
N ARG A 30 11.35 7.25 -6.88
CA ARG A 30 11.68 6.25 -7.90
C ARG A 30 12.41 5.05 -7.31
N LEU A 31 13.31 5.30 -6.36
CA LEU A 31 14.03 4.23 -5.65
C LEU A 31 13.07 3.43 -4.77
N PHE A 32 12.16 4.10 -4.06
CA PHE A 32 11.15 3.45 -3.25
C PHE A 32 10.14 2.66 -4.08
N GLN A 33 9.76 3.13 -5.27
CA GLN A 33 8.94 2.36 -6.20
C GLN A 33 9.64 1.05 -6.59
N GLY A 34 10.93 1.08 -6.95
CA GLY A 34 11.69 -0.16 -7.21
C GLY A 34 11.71 -1.10 -5.99
N LEU A 35 11.89 -0.54 -4.80
CA LEU A 35 11.92 -1.28 -3.53
C LEU A 35 10.58 -1.96 -3.20
N THR A 36 9.48 -1.20 -3.23
CA THR A 36 8.16 -1.73 -2.88
C THR A 36 7.68 -2.72 -3.92
N MET A 37 8.12 -2.56 -5.18
CA MET A 37 7.91 -3.55 -6.21
C MET A 37 8.55 -4.89 -5.87
N ASP A 38 9.80 -4.86 -5.40
CA ASP A 38 10.50 -6.08 -4.97
C ASP A 38 9.88 -6.67 -3.69
N TYR A 39 9.44 -5.85 -2.73
CA TYR A 39 8.74 -6.34 -1.54
C TYR A 39 7.45 -7.06 -1.90
N VAL A 40 6.55 -6.38 -2.60
CA VAL A 40 5.23 -6.92 -2.97
C VAL A 40 5.40 -8.14 -3.88
N GLY A 41 6.27 -8.03 -4.88
CA GLY A 41 6.55 -9.12 -5.81
C GLY A 41 7.01 -10.38 -5.10
N ARG A 42 8.00 -10.28 -4.20
CA ARG A 42 8.56 -11.45 -3.48
C ARG A 42 7.66 -11.95 -2.36
N ALA A 43 7.06 -11.04 -1.58
CA ALA A 43 6.32 -11.40 -0.37
C ALA A 43 4.89 -11.87 -0.65
N ALA A 44 4.24 -11.32 -1.67
CA ALA A 44 2.83 -11.60 -1.95
C ALA A 44 2.61 -12.48 -3.19
N PHE A 45 3.52 -12.47 -4.17
CA PHE A 45 3.30 -13.12 -5.47
C PHE A 45 4.40 -14.09 -5.92
N GLY A 46 5.47 -14.20 -5.13
CA GLY A 46 6.58 -15.11 -5.39
C GLY A 46 7.50 -14.73 -6.56
N PHE A 47 7.47 -13.48 -7.03
CA PHE A 47 8.38 -13.00 -8.08
C PHE A 47 9.77 -12.76 -7.50
N ASP A 48 10.81 -13.35 -8.09
CA ASP A 48 12.21 -13.05 -7.74
C ASP A 48 12.81 -12.02 -8.71
N CYS A 49 12.19 -10.83 -8.74
CA CYS A 49 12.68 -9.71 -9.56
C CYS A 49 13.62 -8.81 -8.75
N THR A 50 14.41 -8.00 -9.46
CA THR A 50 15.32 -6.98 -8.89
C THR A 50 15.04 -5.61 -9.51
N PHE A 51 13.79 -5.16 -9.42
CA PHE A 51 13.34 -3.88 -9.98
C PHE A 51 14.12 -2.68 -9.41
N GLN A 52 14.66 -2.81 -8.20
CA GLN A 52 15.53 -1.79 -7.60
C GLN A 52 16.77 -1.46 -8.45
N ARG A 53 17.36 -2.45 -9.14
CA ARG A 53 18.52 -2.23 -10.03
C ARG A 53 18.10 -1.87 -11.45
N GLU A 54 16.90 -2.28 -11.87
CA GLU A 54 16.37 -2.02 -13.21
C GLU A 54 15.12 -1.13 -13.17
N LEU A 55 15.30 0.14 -12.79
CA LEU A 55 14.20 1.10 -12.70
C LEU A 55 13.49 1.39 -14.05
N THR A 56 14.09 0.95 -15.15
CA THR A 56 13.53 1.08 -16.51
C THR A 56 12.72 -0.12 -16.97
N HIS A 57 12.59 -1.16 -16.14
CA HIS A 57 11.91 -2.39 -16.49
C HIS A 57 10.48 -2.10 -17.03
N PRO A 58 10.05 -2.74 -18.14
CA PRO A 58 8.75 -2.47 -18.77
C PRO A 58 7.57 -2.64 -17.81
N PHE A 59 7.61 -3.68 -16.97
CA PHE A 59 6.60 -3.93 -15.93
C PHE A 59 6.51 -2.76 -14.93
N LEU A 60 7.64 -2.33 -14.37
CA LEU A 60 7.69 -1.20 -13.42
C LEU A 60 7.20 0.10 -14.06
N LYS A 61 7.60 0.40 -15.30
CA LYS A 61 7.10 1.57 -16.04
C LYS A 61 5.59 1.53 -16.24
N THR A 62 5.06 0.36 -16.55
CA THR A 62 3.61 0.16 -16.73
C THR A 62 2.89 0.41 -15.40
N ALA A 63 3.40 -0.14 -14.29
CA ALA A 63 2.84 0.08 -12.95
C ALA A 63 2.79 1.55 -12.56
N GLN A 64 3.87 2.29 -12.83
CA GLN A 64 3.97 3.73 -12.58
C GLN A 64 2.96 4.55 -13.41
N GLY A 65 2.50 4.04 -14.55
CA GLY A 65 1.52 4.69 -15.41
C GLY A 65 0.06 4.48 -15.00
N VAL A 66 -0.24 3.46 -14.19
CA VAL A 66 -1.62 3.06 -13.90
C VAL A 66 -2.37 4.11 -13.08
N LEU A 67 -1.88 4.46 -11.89
CA LEU A 67 -2.62 5.34 -10.98
C LEU A 67 -2.80 6.76 -11.53
N PRO A 68 -1.76 7.42 -12.09
CA PRO A 68 -1.96 8.69 -12.80
C PRO A 68 -2.98 8.56 -13.94
N GLY A 69 -2.91 7.48 -14.73
CA GLY A 69 -3.87 7.22 -15.81
C GLY A 69 -5.32 7.06 -15.34
N VAL A 70 -5.56 6.43 -14.18
CA VAL A 70 -6.90 6.28 -13.60
C VAL A 70 -7.42 7.58 -12.99
N MET A 71 -6.56 8.35 -12.34
CA MET A 71 -6.95 9.52 -11.54
C MET A 71 -7.00 10.83 -12.35
N THR A 72 -6.16 10.96 -13.38
CA THR A 72 -6.08 12.19 -14.21
C THR A 72 -6.40 11.93 -15.68
N GLY A 73 -6.74 10.70 -16.06
CA GLY A 73 -7.05 10.35 -17.45
C GLY A 73 -8.45 10.79 -17.90
N PRO A 74 -8.72 10.77 -19.22
CA PRO A 74 -9.98 11.21 -19.80
C PRO A 74 -11.21 10.46 -19.26
N PHE A 75 -11.05 9.21 -18.80
CA PHE A 75 -12.11 8.43 -18.17
C PHE A 75 -12.54 8.93 -16.78
N HIS A 76 -11.64 9.57 -16.03
CA HIS A 76 -11.97 10.21 -14.74
C HIS A 76 -12.78 11.50 -14.96
N ILE A 77 -12.43 12.25 -16.01
CA ILE A 77 -13.10 13.51 -16.37
C ILE A 77 -14.49 13.23 -16.99
N THR A 78 -14.58 12.32 -17.95
CA THR A 78 -15.84 12.02 -18.67
C THR A 78 -16.86 11.26 -17.81
N ARG A 79 -16.45 10.36 -16.91
CA ARG A 79 -17.40 9.69 -16.01
C ARG A 79 -18.06 10.68 -15.04
N ARG A 80 -17.31 11.67 -14.57
CA ARG A 80 -17.83 12.73 -13.68
C ARG A 80 -18.84 13.64 -14.39
N GLU A 81 -18.72 13.81 -15.70
CA GLU A 81 -19.68 14.58 -16.51
C GLU A 81 -20.89 13.74 -16.96
N PHE A 82 -20.72 12.44 -17.23
CA PHE A 82 -21.81 11.57 -17.69
C PHE A 82 -22.71 11.01 -16.58
N GLU A 83 -22.23 10.90 -15.32
CA GLU A 83 -23.08 10.51 -14.18
C GLU A 83 -24.09 11.61 -13.78
N VAL A 84 -24.00 12.83 -14.32
CA VAL A 84 -24.97 13.92 -14.09
C VAL A 84 -26.12 13.91 -15.11
N GLY A 85 -26.14 12.98 -16.08
CA GLY A 85 -27.03 13.08 -17.25
C GLY A 85 -27.88 11.86 -17.64
N ILE A 86 -27.82 10.73 -16.94
CA ILE A 86 -28.58 9.53 -17.37
C ILE A 86 -29.27 8.86 -16.17
N GLU A 87 -30.37 9.45 -15.70
CA GLU A 87 -31.38 8.74 -14.90
C GLU A 87 -32.40 7.98 -15.76
N ASP A 88 -32.43 8.19 -17.08
CA ASP A 88 -33.39 7.55 -17.98
C ASP A 88 -32.69 6.72 -19.07
N ALA A 89 -32.27 5.50 -18.74
CA ALA A 89 -32.18 4.41 -19.72
C ALA A 89 -32.14 3.05 -19.02
N ALA A 90 -33.14 2.21 -19.30
CA ALA A 90 -33.30 0.84 -18.83
C ALA A 90 -32.18 -0.09 -19.34
N SER A 91 -30.98 0.02 -18.79
CA SER A 91 -29.85 -0.87 -19.04
C SER A 91 -29.15 -1.16 -17.71
N PRO A 92 -28.83 -2.43 -17.39
CA PRO A 92 -28.12 -2.73 -16.15
C PRO A 92 -26.76 -2.00 -16.17
N PRO A 93 -26.24 -1.57 -15.00
CA PRO A 93 -24.92 -0.97 -14.93
C PRO A 93 -23.93 -2.05 -15.35
N ARG A 94 -23.56 -2.08 -16.63
CA ARG A 94 -22.42 -2.85 -17.10
C ARG A 94 -21.24 -2.27 -16.34
N ALA A 95 -20.75 -3.01 -15.35
CA ALA A 95 -19.43 -2.79 -14.80
C ALA A 95 -18.48 -2.84 -16.00
N ALA A 96 -18.15 -1.66 -16.54
CA ALA A 96 -17.17 -1.57 -17.60
C ALA A 96 -15.88 -2.15 -16.98
N PRO A 97 -15.30 -3.21 -17.57
CA PRO A 97 -13.99 -3.68 -17.11
C PRO A 97 -13.06 -2.46 -17.14
N LEU A 98 -12.14 -2.35 -16.18
CA LEU A 98 -11.10 -1.31 -16.24
C LEU A 98 -10.38 -1.44 -17.59
N SER A 99 -10.85 -0.69 -18.58
CA SER A 99 -10.43 -0.79 -19.97
C SER A 99 -9.52 0.40 -20.18
N PHE A 100 -8.23 0.17 -19.94
CA PHE A 100 -7.21 1.20 -20.10
C PHE A 100 -7.01 1.51 -21.59
N PRO A 101 -7.02 2.78 -22.00
CA PRO A 101 -6.80 3.14 -23.40
C PRO A 101 -5.35 2.82 -23.79
N GLY A 102 -5.17 1.89 -24.72
CA GLY A 102 -3.87 1.54 -25.32
C GLY A 102 -3.29 0.18 -24.91
N GLY A 103 -3.93 -0.58 -24.03
CA GLY A 103 -3.58 -1.99 -23.78
C GLY A 103 -4.46 -2.92 -24.62
N ASN A 104 -3.87 -3.98 -25.17
CA ASN A 104 -4.62 -5.11 -25.74
C ASN A 104 -5.78 -5.52 -24.80
N ARG A 105 -6.85 -6.11 -25.35
CA ARG A 105 -8.01 -6.65 -24.61
C ARG A 105 -7.65 -7.59 -23.43
N ALA A 106 -6.40 -8.03 -23.32
CA ALA A 106 -5.81 -8.77 -22.21
C ALA A 106 -5.13 -7.85 -21.17
N GLY A 107 -5.72 -6.70 -20.85
CA GLY A 107 -5.11 -5.69 -19.97
C GLY A 107 -4.61 -6.29 -18.66
N TRP A 108 -3.38 -5.92 -18.24
CA TRP A 108 -2.69 -6.24 -16.98
C TRP A 108 -2.62 -7.71 -16.51
N SER A 109 -3.75 -8.42 -16.48
CA SER A 109 -3.80 -9.88 -16.44
C SER A 109 -2.83 -10.48 -17.45
N GLY A 110 -2.80 -9.97 -18.70
CA GLY A 110 -1.86 -10.43 -19.72
C GLY A 110 -0.38 -10.14 -19.43
N VAL A 111 -0.04 -9.11 -18.65
CA VAL A 111 1.36 -8.75 -18.34
C VAL A 111 1.90 -9.58 -17.17
N ILE A 112 1.08 -9.79 -16.14
CA ILE A 112 1.39 -10.71 -15.03
C ILE A 112 1.46 -12.16 -15.56
N VAL A 113 0.65 -12.47 -16.57
CA VAL A 113 0.60 -13.76 -17.28
C VAL A 113 1.73 -13.88 -18.33
N GLU A 114 2.23 -12.81 -18.94
CA GLU A 114 3.40 -12.89 -19.85
C GLU A 114 4.72 -13.10 -19.07
N GLU A 115 4.87 -12.50 -17.87
CA GLU A 115 6.06 -12.66 -17.04
C GLU A 115 6.16 -14.03 -16.33
N LYS A 116 5.02 -14.73 -16.13
CA LYS A 116 5.00 -16.11 -15.63
C LYS A 116 4.94 -17.18 -16.72
N GLY A 117 4.78 -16.79 -17.98
CA GLY A 117 4.13 -17.67 -18.93
C GLY A 117 2.64 -17.81 -18.59
N THR A 118 1.87 -18.21 -19.59
CA THR A 118 0.41 -18.26 -19.62
C THR A 118 -0.22 -18.84 -18.34
N THR A 119 -1.51 -18.65 -18.12
CA THR A 119 -2.27 -19.39 -17.08
C THR A 119 -2.00 -20.91 -17.11
N GLY A 120 -1.60 -21.44 -18.27
CA GLY A 120 -1.09 -22.81 -18.46
C GLY A 120 0.31 -23.08 -17.90
N ASP A 121 1.19 -22.11 -17.74
CA ASP A 121 2.53 -22.25 -17.13
C ASP A 121 2.46 -22.18 -15.59
N VAL A 122 1.48 -21.47 -15.01
CA VAL A 122 1.16 -21.52 -13.57
C VAL A 122 0.51 -22.86 -13.20
N GLN A 123 -0.28 -23.44 -14.11
CA GLN A 123 -0.74 -24.83 -14.03
C GLN A 123 0.40 -25.82 -14.27
N ALA A 124 1.21 -25.66 -15.32
CA ALA A 124 2.29 -26.59 -15.69
C ALA A 124 3.44 -26.61 -14.68
N ALA A 125 3.79 -25.48 -14.04
CA ALA A 125 4.75 -25.46 -12.93
C ALA A 125 4.25 -26.23 -11.69
N ASN A 126 2.93 -26.42 -11.56
CA ASN A 126 2.30 -27.25 -10.54
C ASN A 126 2.00 -28.68 -11.02
N GLU A 127 1.96 -28.94 -12.34
CA GLU A 127 1.68 -30.27 -12.94
C GLU A 127 2.93 -31.05 -13.35
N THR A 128 4.12 -30.44 -13.36
CA THR A 128 5.37 -31.21 -13.49
C THR A 128 5.67 -31.93 -12.17
N ASP A 129 5.20 -33.17 -12.07
CA ASP A 129 5.44 -34.17 -11.01
C ASP A 129 6.93 -34.49 -10.70
N ASP A 130 7.89 -33.78 -11.31
CA ASP A 130 9.33 -34.04 -11.20
C ASP A 130 10.17 -32.87 -10.62
N VAL A 131 9.55 -31.78 -10.14
CA VAL A 131 10.27 -30.81 -9.29
C VAL A 131 10.06 -31.20 -7.83
N GLU A 132 10.91 -32.13 -7.39
CA GLU A 132 11.23 -32.45 -6.00
C GLU A 132 10.87 -31.32 -5.02
N ALA A 133 9.67 -31.40 -4.42
CA ALA A 133 9.24 -30.69 -3.21
C ALA A 133 9.87 -29.30 -2.96
N THR A 134 9.92 -28.41 -3.96
CA THR A 134 10.30 -27.00 -3.75
C THR A 134 9.10 -26.29 -3.13
N ALA A 135 8.92 -26.56 -1.83
CA ALA A 135 7.93 -26.02 -0.90
C ALA A 135 6.92 -25.03 -1.50
N ARG A 136 5.67 -25.48 -1.71
CA ARG A 136 4.49 -24.60 -1.83
C ARG A 136 4.64 -23.46 -0.82
N LYS A 137 4.92 -22.25 -1.30
CA LYS A 137 5.08 -21.09 -0.42
C LYS A 137 3.68 -20.61 -0.04
N PRO A 138 3.34 -20.50 1.25
CA PRO A 138 2.06 -19.94 1.67
C PRO A 138 2.11 -18.42 1.49
N ASP A 139 2.03 -17.97 0.24
CA ASP A 139 1.89 -16.58 -0.13
C ASP A 139 0.44 -16.25 -0.57
N MET A 140 0.20 -14.98 -0.84
CA MET A 140 -1.15 -14.48 -1.12
C MET A 140 -1.67 -15.00 -2.46
N LEU A 141 -0.80 -15.15 -3.46
CA LEU A 141 -1.17 -15.75 -4.73
C LEU A 141 -1.50 -17.23 -4.57
N GLN A 142 -0.67 -17.99 -3.86
CA GLN A 142 -0.94 -19.39 -3.58
C GLN A 142 -2.25 -19.55 -2.82
N THR A 143 -2.55 -18.66 -1.86
CA THR A 143 -3.84 -18.66 -1.15
C THR A 143 -5.02 -18.46 -2.11
N MET A 144 -4.89 -17.57 -3.11
CA MET A 144 -5.94 -17.36 -4.12
C MET A 144 -6.10 -18.57 -5.05
N LEU A 145 -5.00 -19.23 -5.43
CA LEU A 145 -4.99 -20.46 -6.24
C LEU A 145 -5.52 -21.68 -5.46
N ASP A 146 -5.25 -21.76 -4.16
CA ASP A 146 -5.78 -22.84 -3.31
C ASP A 146 -7.32 -22.74 -3.23
N VAL A 147 -7.86 -21.52 -3.15
CA VAL A 147 -9.31 -21.25 -3.20
C VAL A 147 -9.92 -21.48 -4.60
N GLU A 148 -9.11 -21.45 -5.66
CA GLU A 148 -9.52 -21.86 -7.01
C GLU A 148 -9.67 -23.39 -7.13
N SER A 149 -8.84 -24.17 -6.42
CA SER A 149 -8.62 -25.61 -6.66
C SER A 149 -9.37 -26.60 -5.73
N GLU A 150 -10.20 -26.15 -4.79
CA GLU A 150 -11.02 -27.08 -3.98
C GLU A 150 -12.21 -27.65 -4.78
N GLU A 151 -11.94 -28.59 -5.69
CA GLU A 151 -12.93 -29.48 -6.32
C GLU A 151 -13.43 -30.53 -5.33
N GLY A 152 -14.56 -30.25 -4.67
CA GLY A 152 -15.39 -31.25 -4.01
C GLY A 152 -16.02 -30.76 -2.72
N GLN A 153 -17.35 -30.65 -2.71
CA GLN A 153 -18.23 -30.39 -1.57
C GLN A 153 -18.49 -28.94 -1.14
N LEU A 154 -18.99 -28.07 -2.02
CA LEU A 154 -19.73 -26.88 -1.54
C LEU A 154 -21.00 -26.60 -2.38
N PRO A 155 -22.10 -26.12 -1.78
CA PRO A 155 -23.39 -25.98 -2.44
C PRO A 155 -23.38 -24.92 -3.56
N GLU A 156 -24.16 -25.15 -4.62
CA GLU A 156 -24.27 -24.29 -5.82
C GLU A 156 -24.81 -22.86 -5.57
N SER A 157 -25.15 -22.50 -4.33
CA SER A 157 -25.70 -21.18 -3.99
C SER A 157 -25.07 -20.65 -2.71
N PRO A 158 -24.79 -19.33 -2.62
CA PRO A 158 -24.31 -18.71 -1.39
C PRO A 158 -25.41 -18.78 -0.34
N GLN A 159 -25.36 -19.79 0.52
CA GLN A 159 -26.21 -19.90 1.70
C GLN A 159 -25.52 -19.14 2.83
N LEU A 160 -26.27 -18.23 3.47
CA LEU A 160 -25.90 -17.71 4.79
C LEU A 160 -25.94 -18.89 5.76
N LEU A 161 -24.77 -19.42 6.11
CA LEU A 161 -24.61 -20.41 7.17
C LEU A 161 -24.03 -19.70 8.40
N ASP A 162 -24.39 -20.20 9.58
CA ASP A 162 -24.16 -19.65 10.93
C ASP A 162 -22.78 -19.02 11.16
N ALA A 163 -22.66 -18.18 12.19
CA ALA A 163 -21.50 -17.35 12.54
C ALA A 163 -20.11 -18.05 12.62
N ASP A 164 -20.07 -19.39 12.62
CA ASP A 164 -18.85 -20.22 12.61
C ASP A 164 -18.57 -20.93 11.26
N ALA A 165 -19.43 -20.76 10.26
CA ALA A 165 -19.24 -21.32 8.93
C ALA A 165 -18.35 -20.39 8.09
N LYS A 166 -17.13 -20.86 7.79
CA LYS A 166 -16.25 -20.19 6.83
C LYS A 166 -16.96 -20.09 5.48
N LEU A 167 -17.21 -18.87 5.02
CA LEU A 167 -17.73 -18.61 3.69
C LEU A 167 -16.64 -18.96 2.66
N TYR A 168 -16.69 -20.17 2.12
CA TYR A 168 -15.82 -20.59 1.04
C TYR A 168 -16.40 -20.10 -0.29
N LYS A 169 -16.00 -18.90 -0.73
CA LYS A 169 -16.26 -18.45 -2.09
C LYS A 169 -15.12 -18.94 -2.99
N ARG A 170 -15.42 -19.82 -3.96
CA ARG A 170 -14.47 -20.12 -5.05
C ARG A 170 -14.15 -18.84 -5.84
N MET A 171 -12.88 -18.64 -6.16
CA MET A 171 -12.46 -17.56 -7.04
C MET A 171 -12.34 -18.09 -8.47
N SER A 172 -12.91 -17.39 -9.44
CA SER A 172 -12.63 -17.68 -10.84
C SER A 172 -11.20 -17.24 -11.21
N PRO A 173 -10.60 -17.79 -12.28
CA PRO A 173 -9.29 -17.32 -12.77
C PRO A 173 -9.26 -15.80 -13.03
N GLU A 174 -10.38 -15.23 -13.49
CA GLU A 174 -10.54 -13.79 -13.68
C GLU A 174 -10.52 -13.04 -12.34
N GLU A 175 -11.21 -13.54 -11.32
CA GLU A 175 -11.18 -12.95 -9.98
C GLU A 175 -9.79 -13.03 -9.35
N VAL A 176 -9.06 -14.15 -9.52
CA VAL A 176 -7.66 -14.27 -9.09
C VAL A 176 -6.79 -13.22 -9.78
N GLY A 177 -6.92 -13.07 -11.10
CA GLY A 177 -6.17 -12.07 -11.87
C GLY A 177 -6.45 -10.62 -11.44
N ILE A 178 -7.72 -10.27 -11.23
CA ILE A 178 -8.14 -8.93 -10.79
C ILE A 178 -7.66 -8.65 -9.35
N ASN A 179 -7.86 -9.58 -8.42
CA ASN A 179 -7.42 -9.40 -7.03
C ASN A 179 -5.90 -9.31 -6.93
N THR A 180 -5.17 -10.12 -7.70
CA THR A 180 -3.71 -10.03 -7.80
C THR A 180 -3.30 -8.63 -8.26
N THR A 181 -3.90 -8.14 -9.35
CA THR A 181 -3.56 -6.83 -9.91
C THR A 181 -3.82 -5.69 -8.93
N ILE A 182 -4.98 -5.67 -8.26
CA ILE A 182 -5.32 -4.56 -7.35
C ILE A 182 -4.46 -4.56 -6.09
N LEU A 183 -4.16 -5.74 -5.53
CA LEU A 183 -3.30 -5.87 -4.35
C LEU A 183 -1.86 -5.49 -4.66
N PHE A 184 -1.41 -5.80 -5.88
CA PHE A 184 -0.11 -5.42 -6.38
C PHE A 184 0.05 -3.90 -6.47
N ILE A 185 -0.87 -3.21 -7.17
CA ILE A 185 -0.86 -1.75 -7.30
C ILE A 185 -0.96 -1.07 -5.93
N ALA A 186 -1.82 -1.61 -5.05
CA ALA A 186 -2.01 -1.08 -3.72
C ALA A 186 -0.70 -1.11 -2.90
N GLY A 187 0.02 -2.22 -2.90
CA GLY A 187 1.28 -2.34 -2.14
C GLY A 187 2.46 -1.59 -2.75
N PHE A 188 2.47 -1.41 -4.08
CA PHE A 188 3.56 -0.76 -4.81
C PHE A 188 3.60 0.76 -4.57
N GLU A 189 2.57 1.48 -5.01
CA GLU A 189 2.63 2.96 -5.08
C GLU A 189 2.40 3.62 -3.72
N THR A 190 1.47 3.08 -2.93
CA THR A 190 1.08 3.72 -1.66
C THR A 190 2.21 3.61 -0.62
N THR A 191 2.87 2.46 -0.52
CA THR A 191 4.04 2.28 0.35
C THR A 191 5.22 3.14 -0.11
N ALA A 192 5.47 3.25 -1.42
CA ALA A 192 6.57 4.07 -1.95
C ALA A 192 6.34 5.56 -1.66
N THR A 193 5.10 6.01 -1.75
CA THR A 193 4.68 7.37 -1.38
C THR A 193 4.86 7.61 0.12
N GLY A 194 4.40 6.69 0.97
CA GLY A 194 4.59 6.77 2.43
C GLY A 194 6.06 6.84 2.84
N LEU A 195 6.92 5.99 2.25
CA LEU A 195 8.37 6.02 2.45
C LEU A 195 8.99 7.34 1.99
N SER A 196 8.50 7.92 0.88
CA SER A 196 8.96 9.22 0.39
C SER A 196 8.67 10.35 1.38
N TYR A 197 7.45 10.39 1.93
CA TYR A 197 7.10 11.36 2.97
C TYR A 197 7.91 11.16 4.25
N LEU A 198 8.11 9.91 4.67
CA LEU A 198 8.93 9.60 5.83
C LEU A 198 10.38 10.04 5.65
N ALA A 199 10.98 9.75 4.48
CA ALA A 199 12.33 10.19 4.16
C ALA A 199 12.45 11.72 4.16
N TYR A 200 11.44 12.43 3.64
CA TYR A 200 11.38 13.89 3.71
C TYR A 200 11.29 14.41 5.15
N ILE A 201 10.41 13.85 5.99
CA ILE A 201 10.29 14.20 7.40
C ILE A 201 11.60 14.00 8.14
N LEU A 202 12.24 12.84 7.98
CA LEU A 202 13.52 12.54 8.63
C LEU A 202 14.63 13.48 8.12
N ALA A 203 14.65 13.79 6.83
CA ALA A 203 15.61 14.75 6.27
C ALA A 203 15.38 16.20 6.76
N LYS A 204 14.13 16.60 6.99
CA LYS A 204 13.75 17.93 7.48
C LYS A 204 13.98 18.10 8.99
N HIS A 205 13.69 17.07 9.78
CA HIS A 205 13.77 17.06 11.25
C HIS A 205 14.96 16.22 11.71
N GLN A 206 16.15 16.82 11.69
CA GLN A 206 17.41 16.13 12.02
C GLN A 206 17.47 15.64 13.48
N ASP A 207 16.82 16.36 14.39
CA ASP A 207 16.63 15.98 15.79
C ASP A 207 15.80 14.70 15.93
N VAL A 208 14.68 14.61 15.20
CA VAL A 208 13.84 13.40 15.13
C VAL A 208 14.63 12.25 14.51
N GLN A 209 15.37 12.50 13.41
CA GLN A 209 16.17 11.47 12.76
C GLN A 209 17.25 10.88 13.68
N GLU A 210 17.92 11.72 14.49
CA GLU A 210 18.94 11.23 15.41
C GLU A 210 18.32 10.41 16.55
N GLN A 211 17.19 10.84 17.12
CA GLN A 211 16.47 10.05 18.11
C GLN A 211 16.01 8.70 17.56
N VAL A 212 15.52 8.66 16.32
CA VAL A 212 15.19 7.39 15.64
C VAL A 212 16.45 6.54 15.45
N ARG A 213 17.57 7.13 15.05
CA ARG A 213 18.85 6.40 14.90
C ARG A 213 19.31 5.79 16.22
N GLU A 214 19.24 6.54 17.31
CA GLU A 214 19.58 6.07 18.66
C GLU A 214 18.68 4.91 19.10
N GLU A 215 17.36 5.02 18.89
CA GLU A 215 16.41 3.93 19.17
C GLU A 215 16.73 2.68 18.35
N VAL A 216 16.96 2.83 17.04
CA VAL A 216 17.28 1.72 16.13
C VAL A 216 18.56 1.00 16.57
N LYS A 217 19.63 1.75 16.88
CA LYS A 217 20.89 1.16 17.38
C LYS A 217 20.67 0.39 18.67
N SER A 218 19.97 0.97 19.64
CA SER A 218 19.66 0.31 20.91
C SER A 218 18.81 -0.96 20.73
N VAL A 219 17.86 -0.96 19.80
CA VAL A 219 17.05 -2.14 19.49
C VAL A 219 17.90 -3.24 18.84
N ILE A 220 18.76 -2.89 17.88
CA ILE A 220 19.69 -3.85 17.25
C ILE A 220 20.64 -4.45 18.29
N GLU A 221 21.20 -3.65 19.20
CA GLU A 221 22.05 -4.14 20.28
C GLU A 221 21.33 -5.14 21.20
N ARG A 222 20.04 -4.91 21.49
CA ARG A 222 19.23 -5.79 22.35
C ARG A 222 18.77 -7.07 21.66
N HIS A 223 18.41 -7.01 20.38
CA HIS A 223 17.83 -8.13 19.62
C HIS A 223 18.85 -8.87 18.75
N GLY A 224 20.03 -8.29 18.52
CA GLY A 224 21.03 -8.76 17.56
C GLY A 224 20.73 -8.39 16.09
N ALA A 225 19.45 -8.23 15.75
CA ALA A 225 18.99 -7.82 14.41
C ALA A 225 17.62 -7.12 14.48
N LEU A 226 17.19 -6.52 13.37
CA LEU A 226 15.82 -6.04 13.19
C LEU A 226 14.88 -7.19 12.86
N ASP A 227 14.60 -8.08 13.81
CA ASP A 227 13.59 -9.13 13.61
C ASP A 227 12.15 -8.59 13.65
N TYR A 228 11.16 -9.47 13.46
CA TYR A 228 9.74 -9.09 13.48
C TYR A 228 9.34 -8.37 14.77
N THR A 229 9.80 -8.87 15.92
CA THR A 229 9.47 -8.32 17.24
C THR A 229 10.16 -6.98 17.46
N ALA A 230 11.43 -6.86 17.07
CA ALA A 230 12.19 -5.63 17.10
C ALA A 230 11.46 -4.51 16.33
N VAL A 231 11.02 -4.80 15.11
CA VAL A 231 10.36 -3.82 14.25
C VAL A 231 8.95 -3.49 14.74
N THR A 232 8.16 -4.48 15.18
CA THR A 232 6.74 -4.27 15.51
C THR A 232 6.47 -3.87 16.96
N GLN A 233 7.39 -4.13 17.89
CA GLN A 233 7.16 -3.94 19.33
C GLN A 233 8.22 -3.06 20.01
N SER A 234 9.44 -3.02 19.48
CA SER A 234 10.57 -2.33 20.15
C SER A 234 10.86 -0.93 19.60
N LEU A 235 10.60 -0.67 18.31
CA LEU A 235 10.77 0.65 17.66
C LEU A 235 9.58 1.58 17.93
N LYS A 236 9.36 1.93 19.20
CA LYS A 236 8.15 2.64 19.65
C LYS A 236 8.16 4.11 19.25
N TYR A 237 9.28 4.80 19.40
CA TYR A 237 9.41 6.19 18.98
C TYR A 237 9.32 6.28 17.46
N PHE A 238 10.02 5.40 16.74
CA PHE A 238 9.95 5.42 15.29
C PHE A 238 8.55 5.12 14.75
N SER A 239 7.81 4.21 15.39
CA SER A 239 6.40 3.98 15.05
C SER A 239 5.55 5.26 15.18
N ARG A 240 5.79 6.07 16.22
CA ARG A 240 5.11 7.37 16.38
C ARG A 240 5.50 8.38 15.30
N VAL A 241 6.77 8.39 14.89
CA VAL A 241 7.26 9.23 13.77
C VAL A 241 6.58 8.83 12.46
N VAL A 242 6.42 7.53 12.20
CA VAL A 242 5.68 7.02 11.04
C VAL A 242 4.21 7.41 11.12
N ASP A 243 3.57 7.26 12.27
CA ASP A 243 2.16 7.63 12.44
C ASP A 243 1.92 9.13 12.24
N GLU A 244 2.78 10.01 12.76
CA GLU A 244 2.70 11.45 12.55
C GLU A 244 2.99 11.84 11.09
N THR A 245 3.90 11.11 10.43
CA THR A 245 4.14 11.26 8.98
C THR A 245 2.87 10.94 8.19
N LEU A 246 2.19 9.84 8.50
CA LEU A 246 0.95 9.43 7.82
C LEU A 246 -0.26 10.30 8.17
N ARG A 247 -0.24 10.98 9.32
CA ARG A 247 -1.24 12.01 9.64
C ARG A 247 -1.07 13.23 8.74
N MET A 248 0.15 13.77 8.64
CA MET A 248 0.40 14.97 7.84
C MET A 248 0.33 14.68 6.34
N PHE A 249 0.79 13.51 5.92
CA PHE A 249 0.92 13.11 4.53
C PHE A 249 0.34 11.71 4.27
N PRO A 250 -0.99 11.54 4.39
CA PRO A 250 -1.63 10.27 4.05
C PRO A 250 -1.46 9.99 2.55
N PRO A 251 -0.90 8.83 2.15
CA PRO A 251 -0.74 8.48 0.73
C PRO A 251 -2.06 8.43 -0.05
N VAL A 252 -3.18 8.25 0.65
CA VAL A 252 -4.52 8.13 0.09
C VAL A 252 -5.46 9.13 0.78
N VAL A 253 -6.00 10.07 0.01
CA VAL A 253 -6.89 11.14 0.52
C VAL A 253 -8.35 11.02 0.08
N THR A 254 -8.64 10.36 -1.05
CA THR A 254 -9.98 10.35 -1.67
C THR A 254 -10.68 8.98 -1.69
N PHE A 255 -10.00 7.89 -1.32
CA PHE A 255 -10.58 6.54 -1.42
C PHE A 255 -11.47 6.12 -0.23
N THR A 256 -11.60 6.95 0.81
CA THR A 256 -12.48 6.66 1.96
C THR A 256 -13.93 7.05 1.68
N THR A 257 -14.53 6.40 0.67
CA THR A 257 -15.88 6.70 0.19
C THR A 257 -16.84 5.53 0.45
N ARG A 258 -18.10 5.83 0.74
CA ARG A 258 -19.21 4.87 0.88
C ARG A 258 -20.40 5.33 0.04
N SER A 259 -21.20 4.41 -0.48
CA SER A 259 -22.48 4.73 -1.10
C SER A 259 -23.61 4.31 -0.18
N ALA A 260 -24.57 5.21 0.04
CA ALA A 260 -25.79 4.92 0.78
C ALA A 260 -26.64 3.90 0.01
N ILE A 261 -26.85 2.70 0.56
CA ILE A 261 -27.66 1.67 -0.12
C ILE A 261 -29.16 1.98 0.00
N ASN A 262 -29.57 2.54 1.14
CA ASN A 262 -30.95 2.93 1.42
C ASN A 262 -30.99 4.37 1.91
N ASP A 263 -32.17 4.99 1.87
CA ASP A 263 -32.42 6.23 2.60
C ASP A 263 -32.17 6.02 4.10
N PHE A 264 -31.40 6.91 4.72
CA PHE A 264 -31.16 6.87 6.16
C PHE A 264 -30.99 8.27 6.74
N GLU A 265 -31.16 8.39 8.05
CA GLU A 265 -30.90 9.61 8.79
C GLU A 265 -29.81 9.38 9.84
N TYR A 266 -28.83 10.28 9.91
CA TYR A 266 -27.77 10.24 10.90
C TYR A 266 -27.52 11.64 11.45
N ASN A 267 -27.62 11.79 12.77
CA ASN A 267 -27.47 13.08 13.48
C ASN A 267 -28.34 14.21 12.88
N GLY A 268 -29.57 13.91 12.47
CA GLY A 268 -30.49 14.87 11.85
C GLY A 268 -30.22 15.17 10.37
N ILE A 269 -29.20 14.55 9.76
CA ILE A 269 -28.88 14.67 8.33
C ILE A 269 -29.50 13.49 7.59
N LYS A 270 -30.35 13.78 6.60
CA LYS A 270 -30.98 12.77 5.75
C LYS A 270 -30.12 12.51 4.52
N PHE A 271 -29.80 11.24 4.31
CA PHE A 271 -29.07 10.74 3.14
C PHE A 271 -30.02 9.92 2.28
N LYS A 272 -29.99 10.16 0.97
CA LYS A 272 -30.76 9.38 0.00
C LYS A 272 -29.97 8.18 -0.47
N ALA A 273 -30.65 7.10 -0.81
CA ALA A 273 -30.03 5.97 -1.51
C ALA A 273 -29.27 6.49 -2.75
N GLY A 274 -28.08 5.93 -3.00
CA GLY A 274 -27.15 6.39 -4.03
C GLY A 274 -26.22 7.54 -3.62
N THR A 275 -26.46 8.21 -2.48
CA THR A 275 -25.58 9.30 -2.03
C THR A 275 -24.17 8.77 -1.74
N SER A 276 -23.17 9.35 -2.40
CA SER A 276 -21.75 9.10 -2.13
C SER A 276 -21.29 9.94 -0.93
N ILE A 277 -20.72 9.28 0.07
CA ILE A 277 -20.26 9.86 1.33
C ILE A 277 -18.75 9.66 1.40
N LEU A 278 -18.00 10.76 1.32
CA LEU A 278 -16.55 10.79 1.45
C LEU A 278 -16.17 11.17 2.88
N SER A 279 -15.33 10.37 3.54
CA SER A 279 -14.65 10.77 4.76
C SER A 279 -13.44 11.64 4.40
N PRO A 280 -13.40 12.92 4.81
CA PRO A 280 -12.35 13.84 4.40
C PRO A 280 -11.08 13.64 5.26
N THR A 281 -10.32 12.56 4.98
CA THR A 281 -9.18 12.11 5.78
C THR A 281 -8.18 13.23 6.08
N ILE A 282 -7.70 13.94 5.06
CA ILE A 282 -6.69 15.00 5.24
C ILE A 282 -7.26 16.19 6.04
N GLN A 283 -8.52 16.56 5.83
CA GLN A 283 -9.16 17.64 6.59
C GLN A 283 -9.32 17.26 8.05
N ILE A 284 -9.68 16.00 8.35
CA ILE A 284 -9.75 15.50 9.73
C ILE A 284 -8.36 15.49 10.38
N HIS A 285 -7.33 15.07 9.63
CA HIS A 285 -5.96 15.01 10.13
C HIS A 285 -5.33 16.38 10.36
N MET A 286 -5.84 17.42 9.68
CA MET A 286 -5.40 18.81 9.81
C MET A 286 -6.37 19.68 10.60
N ASP A 287 -7.42 19.11 11.21
CA ASP A 287 -8.41 19.87 11.98
C ASP A 287 -7.83 20.34 13.32
N PRO A 288 -7.64 21.66 13.56
CA PRO A 288 -7.06 22.17 14.81
C PRO A 288 -7.92 21.89 16.04
N ARG A 289 -9.21 21.56 15.86
CA ARG A 289 -10.11 21.16 16.96
C ARG A 289 -9.76 19.79 17.53
N ILE A 290 -9.08 18.95 16.73
CA ILE A 290 -8.68 17.58 17.11
C ILE A 290 -7.15 17.50 17.27
N TRP A 291 -6.41 18.21 16.42
CA TRP A 291 -4.95 18.20 16.36
C TRP A 291 -4.41 19.60 16.63
N PRO A 292 -4.12 19.97 17.89
CA PRO A 292 -3.62 21.30 18.22
C PRO A 292 -2.32 21.62 17.46
N ASN A 293 -2.25 22.76 16.77
CA ASN A 293 -1.14 23.11 15.86
C ASN A 293 -0.89 22.04 14.79
N PRO A 294 -1.86 21.75 13.90
CA PRO A 294 -1.84 20.57 13.03
C PRO A 294 -0.69 20.54 12.02
N GLU A 295 -0.12 21.70 11.69
CA GLU A 295 1.03 21.85 10.77
C GLU A 295 2.37 21.53 11.44
N LYS A 296 2.41 21.48 12.79
CA LYS A 296 3.62 21.11 13.53
C LYS A 296 3.74 19.60 13.60
N PHE A 297 4.83 19.08 13.02
CA PHE A 297 5.26 17.70 13.18
C PHE A 297 5.60 17.40 14.64
N ASP A 298 4.81 16.55 15.28
CA ASP A 298 4.97 16.17 16.69
C ASP A 298 4.64 14.68 16.92
N PRO A 299 5.67 13.80 16.96
CA PRO A 299 5.48 12.37 17.23
C PRO A 299 4.79 12.07 18.57
N GLU A 300 4.88 12.97 19.56
CA GLU A 300 4.34 12.73 20.89
C GLU A 300 2.80 12.78 20.91
N ARG A 301 2.16 13.24 19.83
CA ARG A 301 0.71 13.06 19.59
C ARG A 301 0.27 11.59 19.55
N PHE A 302 1.21 10.68 19.32
CA PHE A 302 0.98 9.23 19.28
C PHE A 302 1.49 8.51 20.54
N LEU A 303 1.76 9.24 21.62
CA LEU A 303 1.89 8.63 22.94
C LEU A 303 0.60 7.88 23.32
N PRO A 304 0.67 6.74 24.02
CA PRO A 304 -0.49 5.91 24.35
C PRO A 304 -1.65 6.69 25.01
N GLU A 305 -1.33 7.59 25.93
CA GLU A 305 -2.27 8.46 26.63
C GLU A 305 -2.98 9.45 25.68
N ASN A 306 -2.25 10.01 24.71
CA ASN A 306 -2.79 10.95 23.73
C ASN A 306 -3.65 10.23 22.69
N VAL A 307 -3.27 9.01 22.30
CA VAL A 307 -4.08 8.15 21.42
C VAL A 307 -5.39 7.76 22.13
N ALA A 308 -5.34 7.40 23.41
CA ALA A 308 -6.51 7.01 24.18
C ALA A 308 -7.50 8.16 24.41
N ALA A 309 -7.00 9.39 24.55
CA ALA A 309 -7.84 10.59 24.73
C ALA A 309 -8.48 11.10 23.43
N ARG A 310 -7.91 10.75 22.26
CA ARG A 310 -8.36 11.22 20.96
C ARG A 310 -9.54 10.38 20.43
N PRO A 311 -10.52 10.97 19.71
CA PRO A 311 -11.54 10.19 19.01
C PRO A 311 -10.91 9.16 18.07
N THR A 312 -11.34 7.90 18.15
CA THR A 312 -10.71 6.78 17.42
C THR A 312 -10.63 7.03 15.91
N ILE A 313 -11.71 7.57 15.32
CA ILE A 313 -11.80 7.81 13.87
C ILE A 313 -11.01 9.05 13.39
N ALA A 314 -10.43 9.84 14.31
CA ALA A 314 -9.67 11.03 13.94
C ALA A 314 -8.35 10.71 13.23
N TYR A 315 -7.82 9.49 13.44
CA TYR A 315 -6.63 9.02 12.77
C TYR A 315 -6.97 7.80 11.90
N GLN A 316 -7.06 8.02 10.59
CA GLN A 316 -7.58 7.05 9.61
C GLN A 316 -6.78 6.99 8.29
N PRO A 317 -5.43 7.00 8.29
CA PRO A 317 -4.65 6.92 7.04
C PRO A 317 -4.82 5.59 6.30
N PHE A 318 -5.32 4.56 6.98
CA PHE A 318 -5.65 3.25 6.41
C PHE A 318 -7.17 3.00 6.32
N GLY A 319 -7.98 4.06 6.45
CA GLY A 319 -9.42 3.95 6.64
C GLY A 319 -9.81 3.30 7.96
N ASP A 320 -11.09 3.01 8.13
CA ASP A 320 -11.64 2.36 9.32
C ASP A 320 -12.82 1.43 9.00
N GLY A 321 -13.14 0.54 9.93
CA GLY A 321 -14.21 -0.45 9.81
C GLY A 321 -13.89 -1.65 8.89
N PRO A 322 -14.90 -2.44 8.49
CA PRO A 322 -14.71 -3.69 7.74
C PRO A 322 -14.11 -3.53 6.33
N ARG A 323 -14.06 -2.30 5.82
CA ARG A 323 -13.49 -1.93 4.51
C ARG A 323 -12.26 -1.03 4.70
N ASN A 324 -11.51 -1.25 5.77
CA ASN A 324 -10.19 -0.64 5.97
C ASN A 324 -9.13 -1.31 5.09
N CYS A 325 -7.91 -0.79 5.10
CA CYS A 325 -6.80 -1.34 4.32
C CYS A 325 -6.39 -2.72 4.82
N ILE A 326 -6.62 -3.75 3.99
CA ILE A 326 -6.17 -5.13 4.24
C ILE A 326 -4.65 -5.24 4.38
N GLY A 327 -3.91 -4.38 3.67
CA GLY A 327 -2.44 -4.34 3.67
C GLY A 327 -1.80 -3.53 4.81
N LYS A 328 -2.58 -2.94 5.73
CA LYS A 328 -2.05 -2.01 6.78
C LYS A 328 -0.84 -2.58 7.52
N ARG A 329 -0.92 -3.82 7.98
CA ARG A 329 0.14 -4.47 8.77
C ARG A 329 1.41 -4.70 7.95
N LEU A 330 1.25 -5.09 6.69
CA LEU A 330 2.36 -5.29 5.75
C LEU A 330 3.04 -3.95 5.43
N ALA A 331 2.25 -2.94 5.06
CA ALA A 331 2.76 -1.62 4.73
C ALA A 331 3.53 -0.98 5.89
N LEU A 332 3.00 -1.04 7.13
CA LEU A 332 3.71 -0.51 8.29
C LEU A 332 5.00 -1.29 8.58
N LEU A 333 4.98 -2.62 8.38
CA LEU A 333 6.19 -3.44 8.54
C LEU A 333 7.26 -3.03 7.51
N GLU A 334 6.90 -2.87 6.25
CA GLU A 334 7.81 -2.42 5.18
C GLU A 334 8.35 -1.02 5.46
N VAL A 335 7.48 -0.06 5.77
CA VAL A 335 7.85 1.33 6.05
C VAL A 335 8.83 1.43 7.22
N ILE A 336 8.51 0.81 8.36
CA ILE A 336 9.34 0.85 9.56
C ILE A 336 10.63 0.06 9.33
N TYR A 337 10.58 -1.13 8.72
CA TYR A 337 11.78 -1.92 8.47
C TYR A 337 12.77 -1.18 7.56
N THR A 338 12.31 -0.71 6.40
CA THR A 338 13.14 0.04 5.44
C THR A 338 13.66 1.33 6.07
N GLY A 339 12.80 2.11 6.72
CA GLY A 339 13.19 3.37 7.33
C GLY A 339 14.26 3.18 8.42
N ALA A 340 14.13 2.13 9.24
CA ALA A 340 15.12 1.78 10.25
C ALA A 340 16.46 1.42 9.62
N ARG A 341 16.47 0.58 8.57
CA ARG A 341 17.69 0.23 7.83
C ARG A 341 18.35 1.44 7.17
N MET A 342 17.56 2.39 6.67
CA MET A 342 18.07 3.63 6.12
C MET A 342 18.76 4.49 7.18
N VAL A 343 18.08 4.78 8.30
CA VAL A 343 18.64 5.65 9.34
C VAL A 343 19.79 4.99 10.09
N GLU A 344 19.86 3.66 10.13
CA GLU A 344 20.98 2.92 10.70
C GLU A 344 22.28 3.25 9.96
N LYS A 345 22.23 3.27 8.61
CA LYS A 345 23.42 3.38 7.75
C LYS A 345 23.69 4.77 7.20
N PHE A 346 22.64 5.57 6.99
CA PHE A 346 22.72 6.85 6.29
C PHE A 346 22.17 7.99 7.14
N LYS A 347 22.67 9.19 6.91
CA LYS A 347 22.06 10.44 7.38
C LYS A 347 21.36 11.12 6.22
N LEU A 348 20.03 11.19 6.26
CA LEU A 348 19.21 11.83 5.23
C LEU A 348 19.26 13.34 5.42
N THR A 349 19.40 14.08 4.32
CA THR A 349 19.35 15.54 4.31
C THR A 349 18.53 16.00 3.12
N LEU A 350 17.93 17.19 3.21
CA LEU A 350 17.15 17.76 2.11
C LEU A 350 18.06 18.04 0.91
N GLY A 351 17.55 17.78 -0.29
CA GLY A 351 18.18 18.22 -1.53
C GLY A 351 18.18 19.74 -1.67
N GLU A 352 19.03 20.29 -2.55
CA GLU A 352 19.07 21.74 -2.79
C GLU A 352 17.73 22.26 -3.32
N SER A 353 17.04 21.44 -4.13
CA SER A 353 15.70 21.70 -4.65
C SER A 353 14.63 21.85 -3.54
N GLN A 354 14.87 21.27 -2.38
CA GLN A 354 13.94 21.23 -1.24
C GLN A 354 14.30 22.23 -0.14
N LYS A 355 15.52 22.78 -0.16
CA LYS A 355 15.96 23.85 0.76
C LYS A 355 15.48 25.24 0.33
N THR A 356 15.32 25.42 -0.99
CA THR A 356 14.98 26.71 -1.62
C THR A 356 13.49 26.92 -1.80
N SER A 357 12.69 25.86 -1.74
CA SER A 357 11.24 26.00 -1.66
C SER A 357 10.89 26.46 -0.26
N GLU A 358 10.38 27.69 -0.15
CA GLU A 358 9.43 28.07 0.89
C GLU A 358 8.14 27.23 0.72
N CYS A 359 8.22 25.89 0.63
CA CYS A 359 7.13 25.00 1.00
C CYS A 359 7.08 24.96 2.55
N ALA A 360 7.04 26.16 3.13
CA ALA A 360 6.56 26.46 4.46
C ALA A 360 5.04 26.69 4.31
N ALA A 361 4.26 26.13 5.23
CA ALA A 361 2.79 26.13 5.25
C ALA A 361 2.11 25.13 4.29
N LEU A 362 2.16 23.86 4.67
CA LEU A 362 0.96 23.02 4.66
C LEU A 362 0.82 22.34 6.02
#